data_AF-A0A8H5M0Y0-F1
#
_entry.id   AF-A0A8H5M0Y0-F1
#
_cell.length_a   1.000
_cell.length_b   1.000
_cell.length_c   1.000
_cell.angle_alpha   90.00
_cell.angle_beta   90.00
_cell.angle_gamma   90.00
#
_symmetry.space_group_name_H-M   'P 1'
#
loop_
_entity.id
_entity.type
_entity.pdbx_description
1 polymer ?
#
loop_
_entity_poly.entity_id
_entity_poly.type
_entity_poly.pdbx_seq_one_letter_code
_entity_poly.pdbx_strand_id
1 'polypeptide(L)'
;MKFFSQSFLYDDPWSIVSLAYFLRYPNPYASHVLTCDVISRTLTPSGTLLTTRLILKRGALPRWAQNIVGRAESWVLEESEVDPLGKMVRCRTKNLDHVKVMQVEEWVMFRHTPEGKTLQTTEARIRSGFGWGLTKKIENHGLNRFKANVQRSREGVSLILNLLRQSRLQTMTLGGAESLSSVLESPDRDNLTSRTSTGAWARLKSWISPPSPT
;
A
#
# COMPACT_ATOMS: atom_id res chain seq x y z
N MET A 1 21.97 15.86 -1.36
CA MET A 1 21.12 14.88 -0.68
C MET A 1 20.08 15.60 0.16
N LYS A 2 18.83 15.13 0.15
CA LYS A 2 17.73 15.61 1.00
C LYS A 2 17.24 14.51 1.92
N PHE A 3 16.89 14.89 3.14
CA PHE A 3 16.35 14.00 4.16
C PHE A 3 14.92 14.44 4.54
N PHE A 4 14.09 13.46 4.86
CA PHE A 4 12.76 13.66 5.41
C PHE A 4 12.54 12.66 6.54
N SER A 5 11.85 13.08 7.59
CA SER A 5 11.36 12.20 8.65
C SER A 5 9.99 12.68 9.12
N GLN A 6 9.09 11.74 9.37
CA GLN A 6 7.76 11.99 9.95
C GLN A 6 7.34 10.80 10.78
N SER A 7 6.57 11.05 11.85
CA SER A 7 5.89 10.00 12.59
C SER A 7 4.37 10.23 12.60
N PHE A 8 3.63 9.13 12.73
CA PHE A 8 2.18 9.11 12.81
C PHE A 8 1.73 8.02 13.79
N LEU A 9 0.74 8.33 14.62
CA LEU A 9 0.20 7.40 15.61
C LEU A 9 -1.16 6.88 15.13
N TYR A 10 -1.30 5.57 14.99
CA TYR A 10 -2.58 4.91 14.77
C TYR A 10 -3.18 4.49 16.11
N ASP A 11 -4.47 4.72 16.29
CA ASP A 11 -5.24 4.27 17.46
C ASP A 11 -5.60 2.77 17.40
N ASP A 12 -4.82 1.98 16.68
CA ASP A 12 -5.08 0.57 16.41
C ASP A 12 -3.93 -0.33 16.86
N PRO A 13 -4.23 -1.60 17.20
CA PRO A 13 -3.21 -2.59 17.49
C PRO A 13 -2.24 -2.81 16.32
N TRP A 14 -0.98 -3.07 16.66
CA TRP A 14 0.10 -3.30 15.69
C TRP A 14 -0.24 -4.37 14.64
N SER A 15 -0.94 -5.45 15.03
CA SER A 15 -1.27 -6.55 14.12
C SER A 15 -2.17 -6.12 12.97
N ILE A 16 -3.21 -5.31 13.24
CA ILE A 16 -4.15 -4.88 12.19
C ILE A 16 -3.55 -3.77 11.31
N VAL A 17 -2.75 -2.88 11.88
CA VAL A 17 -2.02 -1.85 11.12
C VAL A 17 -0.98 -2.49 10.20
N SER A 18 -0.24 -3.46 10.71
CA SER A 18 0.76 -4.21 9.92
C SER A 18 0.09 -4.98 8.78
N LEU A 19 -1.03 -5.65 9.04
CA LEU A 19 -1.81 -6.32 8.01
C LEU A 19 -2.32 -5.33 6.95
N ALA A 20 -2.87 -4.19 7.35
CA ALA A 20 -3.32 -3.14 6.45
C ALA A 20 -2.18 -2.63 5.55
N TYR A 21 -0.98 -2.48 6.10
CA TYR A 21 0.20 -2.05 5.33
C TYR A 21 0.57 -3.05 4.23
N PHE A 22 0.55 -4.36 4.50
CA PHE A 22 0.88 -5.37 3.50
C PHE A 22 -0.22 -5.55 2.45
N LEU A 23 -1.48 -5.32 2.81
CA LEU A 23 -2.66 -5.39 1.93
C LEU A 23 -3.00 -4.06 1.25
N ARG A 24 -2.13 -3.05 1.33
CA ARG A 24 -2.43 -1.69 0.87
C ARG A 24 -2.71 -1.57 -0.63
N TYR A 25 -2.44 -2.57 -1.46
CA TYR A 25 -2.74 -2.53 -2.88
C TYR A 25 -3.74 -3.63 -3.28
N PRO A 26 -4.68 -3.33 -4.19
CA PRO A 26 -4.94 -2.02 -4.81
C PRO A 26 -5.68 -1.04 -3.88
N ASN A 27 -5.49 0.27 -4.07
CA ASN A 27 -6.28 1.32 -3.41
C ASN A 27 -6.32 2.62 -4.27
N PRO A 28 -7.34 3.48 -4.14
CA PRO A 28 -7.52 4.67 -4.99
C PRO A 28 -6.48 5.76 -4.78
N TYR A 29 -5.81 5.79 -3.62
CA TYR A 29 -4.72 6.73 -3.34
C TYR A 29 -3.41 6.32 -4.02
N ALA A 30 -3.30 5.07 -4.46
CA ALA A 30 -2.15 4.49 -5.13
C ALA A 30 -2.47 3.85 -6.50
N SER A 31 -3.37 4.44 -7.28
CA SER A 31 -3.75 3.97 -8.63
C SER A 31 -2.58 3.90 -9.65
N HIS A 32 -1.43 4.48 -9.31
CA HIS A 32 -0.22 4.41 -10.10
C HIS A 32 0.57 3.11 -9.91
N VAL A 33 0.24 2.30 -8.89
CA VAL A 33 0.82 0.97 -8.69
C VAL A 33 0.12 -0.02 -9.60
N LEU A 34 0.87 -0.65 -10.49
CA LEU A 34 0.36 -1.59 -11.49
C LEU A 34 0.40 -3.02 -10.96
N THR A 35 1.53 -3.43 -10.39
CA THR A 35 1.70 -4.77 -9.80
C THR A 35 2.51 -4.70 -8.51
N CYS A 36 2.32 -5.70 -7.65
CA CYS A 36 3.09 -5.89 -6.42
C CYS A 36 3.25 -7.39 -6.18
N ASP A 37 4.43 -7.90 -6.48
CA ASP A 37 4.72 -9.33 -6.54
C ASP A 37 5.67 -9.72 -5.41
N VAL A 38 5.45 -10.87 -4.77
CA VAL A 38 6.38 -11.41 -3.77
C VAL A 38 7.47 -12.20 -4.48
N ILE A 39 8.71 -11.75 -4.36
CA ILE A 39 9.89 -12.39 -4.97
C ILE A 39 10.44 -13.48 -4.06
N SER A 40 10.53 -13.19 -2.76
CA SER A 40 10.98 -14.15 -1.77
C SER A 40 10.31 -13.89 -0.43
N ARG A 41 10.16 -14.96 0.35
CA ARG A 41 9.68 -14.90 1.72
C ARG A 41 10.28 -16.03 2.52
N THR A 42 10.86 -15.70 3.67
CA THR A 42 11.58 -16.67 4.49
C THR A 42 11.36 -16.34 5.96
N LEU A 43 11.12 -17.37 6.77
CA LEU A 43 11.08 -17.26 8.22
C LEU A 43 12.48 -17.51 8.78
N THR A 44 12.99 -16.60 9.59
CA THR A 44 14.29 -16.78 10.28
C THR A 44 14.14 -17.75 11.46
N PRO A 45 15.24 -18.35 11.95
CA PRO A 45 15.21 -19.15 13.17
C PRO A 45 14.70 -18.39 14.40
N SER A 46 14.82 -17.06 14.42
CA SER A 46 14.30 -16.18 15.47
C SER A 46 12.78 -15.91 15.36
N GLY A 47 12.11 -16.42 14.33
CA GLY A 47 10.68 -16.19 14.10
C GLY A 47 10.34 -14.89 13.35
N THR A 48 11.34 -14.21 12.78
CA THR A 48 11.13 -12.99 11.98
C THR A 48 10.78 -13.37 10.54
N LEU A 49 9.73 -12.78 9.99
CA LEU A 49 9.38 -12.98 8.58
C LEU A 49 10.09 -11.94 7.71
N LEU A 50 10.98 -12.41 6.85
CA LEU A 50 11.63 -11.62 5.81
C LEU A 50 10.83 -11.75 4.52
N THR A 51 10.54 -10.65 3.85
CA THR A 51 9.87 -10.63 2.55
C THR A 51 10.53 -9.63 1.63
N THR A 52 10.76 -10.03 0.39
CA THR A 52 11.11 -9.13 -0.70
C THR A 52 9.96 -9.07 -1.69
N ARG A 53 9.47 -7.86 -1.97
CA ARG A 53 8.45 -7.60 -3.00
C ARG A 53 9.03 -6.72 -4.11
N LEU A 54 8.56 -6.96 -5.33
CA LEU A 54 8.83 -6.12 -6.49
C LEU A 54 7.55 -5.40 -6.88
N ILE A 55 7.63 -4.08 -7.00
CA ILE A 55 6.49 -3.21 -7.27
C ILE A 55 6.73 -2.49 -8.58
N LEU A 56 5.81 -2.63 -9.53
CA LEU A 56 5.79 -1.82 -10.74
C LEU A 56 4.87 -0.62 -10.53
N LYS A 57 5.37 0.59 -10.78
CA LYS A 57 4.55 1.80 -10.75
C LYS A 57 4.70 2.63 -12.01
N ARG A 58 3.59 3.24 -12.44
CA ARG A 58 3.56 4.26 -13.47
C ARG A 58 3.94 5.61 -12.88
N GLY A 59 4.98 6.23 -13.42
CA GLY A 59 5.37 7.59 -13.07
C GLY A 59 4.79 8.62 -14.03
N ALA A 60 4.97 9.88 -13.67
CA ALA A 60 4.87 11.01 -14.59
C ALA A 60 6.21 11.73 -14.55
N LEU A 61 6.91 11.72 -15.68
CA LEU A 61 8.19 12.41 -15.81
C LEU A 61 7.92 13.91 -15.84
N PRO A 62 8.59 14.72 -15.00
CA PRO A 62 8.51 16.16 -15.14
C PRO A 62 9.05 16.56 -16.52
N ARG A 63 8.53 17.66 -17.10
CA ARG A 63 8.85 18.07 -18.48
C ARG A 63 10.37 18.13 -18.76
N TRP A 64 11.16 18.58 -17.79
CA TRP A 64 12.62 18.65 -17.91
C TRP A 64 13.31 17.27 -18.01
N ALA A 65 12.65 16.19 -17.59
CA ALA A 65 13.18 14.83 -17.56
C ALA A 65 12.75 13.95 -18.75
N GLN A 66 11.82 14.43 -19.59
CA GLN A 66 11.27 13.63 -20.70
C GLN A 66 12.34 13.22 -21.72
N ASN A 67 13.32 14.11 -21.98
CA ASN A 67 14.43 13.81 -22.90
C ASN A 67 15.56 12.98 -22.26
N ILE A 68 15.48 12.71 -20.95
CA ILE A 68 16.51 12.03 -20.17
C ILE A 68 16.08 10.59 -19.84
N VAL A 69 14.78 10.38 -19.64
CA VAL A 69 14.22 9.12 -19.17
C VAL A 69 13.27 8.56 -20.23
N GLY A 70 13.66 7.45 -20.85
CA GLY A 70 12.90 6.84 -21.96
C GLY A 70 11.61 6.11 -21.56
N ARG A 71 11.39 5.82 -20.26
CA ARG A 71 10.16 5.19 -19.77
C ARG A 71 9.69 5.84 -18.46
N ALA A 72 8.41 6.14 -18.37
CA ALA A 72 7.84 6.75 -17.16
C ALA A 72 7.58 5.72 -16.04
N GLU A 73 7.56 4.43 -16.36
CA GLU A 73 7.44 3.36 -15.38
C GLU A 73 8.73 3.18 -14.59
N SER A 74 8.57 2.74 -13.33
CA SER A 74 9.67 2.53 -12.41
C SER A 74 9.43 1.28 -11.57
N TRP A 75 10.47 0.46 -11.46
CA TRP A 75 10.52 -0.68 -10.55
C TRP A 75 10.99 -0.25 -9.16
N VAL A 76 10.30 -0.73 -8.12
CA VAL A 76 10.65 -0.50 -6.72
C VAL A 76 10.83 -1.83 -6.03
N LEU A 77 11.97 -2.02 -5.38
CA LEU A 77 12.21 -3.12 -4.47
C LEU A 77 11.71 -2.73 -3.09
N GLU A 78 10.89 -3.57 -2.48
CA GLU A 78 10.50 -3.48 -1.08
C GLU A 78 11.07 -4.67 -0.31
N GLU A 79 11.79 -4.40 0.77
CA GLU A 79 12.34 -5.39 1.67
C GLU A 79 11.72 -5.15 3.05
N SER A 80 11.09 -6.17 3.63
CA SER A 80 10.42 -6.04 4.92
C SER A 80 10.79 -7.15 5.90
N GLU A 81 10.88 -6.77 7.17
CA GLU A 81 11.08 -7.65 8.32
C GLU A 81 9.89 -7.49 9.26
N VAL A 82 9.27 -8.61 9.64
CA VAL A 82 8.16 -8.64 10.60
C VAL A 82 8.58 -9.48 11.80
N ASP A 83 8.76 -8.82 12.94
CA ASP A 83 9.02 -9.46 14.23
C ASP A 83 7.70 -9.53 15.02
N PRO A 84 7.04 -10.70 15.09
CA PRO A 84 5.78 -10.85 15.80
C PRO A 84 5.93 -10.79 17.32
N LEU A 85 7.10 -11.14 17.86
CA LEU A 85 7.37 -11.14 19.30
C LEU A 85 7.63 -9.71 19.79
N GLY A 86 8.51 -9.00 19.09
CA GLY A 86 8.79 -7.58 19.34
C GLY A 86 7.70 -6.63 18.84
N LYS A 87 6.66 -7.15 18.15
CA LYS A 87 5.57 -6.39 17.53
C LYS A 87 6.10 -5.20 16.72
N MET A 88 7.00 -5.51 15.79
CA MET A 88 7.65 -4.52 14.95
C MET A 88 7.67 -4.94 13.49
N VAL A 89 7.36 -3.99 12.60
CA VAL A 89 7.62 -4.11 11.16
C VAL A 89 8.68 -3.09 10.79
N ARG A 90 9.70 -3.52 10.04
CA ARG A 90 10.63 -2.64 9.35
C ARG A 90 10.50 -2.87 7.86
N CYS A 91 10.45 -1.81 7.09
CA CYS A 91 10.29 -1.88 5.64
C CYS A 91 11.23 -0.88 5.00
N ARG A 92 11.99 -1.31 4.00
CA ARG A 92 12.82 -0.46 3.15
C ARG A 92 12.29 -0.51 1.74
N THR A 93 12.13 0.63 1.10
CA THR A 93 11.86 0.69 -0.34
C THR A 93 12.95 1.47 -1.07
N LYS A 94 13.28 1.03 -2.28
CA LYS A 94 14.20 1.75 -3.18
C LYS A 94 13.82 1.53 -4.64
N ASN A 95 13.95 2.56 -5.47
CA ASN A 95 13.83 2.38 -6.91
C ASN A 95 15.04 1.62 -7.48
N LEU A 96 14.77 0.69 -8.40
CA LEU A 96 15.79 -0.11 -9.09
C LEU A 96 16.30 0.56 -10.37
N ASP A 97 15.43 1.33 -11.04
CA ASP A 97 15.73 2.07 -12.25
C ASP A 97 15.82 3.58 -12.00
N HIS A 98 16.26 4.33 -13.01
CA HIS A 98 16.40 5.80 -12.97
C HIS A 98 17.32 6.35 -11.87
N VAL A 99 18.12 5.49 -11.22
CA VAL A 99 18.98 5.83 -10.06
C VAL A 99 19.96 6.96 -10.36
N LYS A 100 20.49 7.03 -11.59
CA LYS A 100 21.36 8.14 -12.04
C LYS A 100 20.64 9.49 -11.97
N VAL A 101 19.35 9.52 -12.34
CA VAL A 101 18.54 10.74 -12.29
C VAL A 101 18.15 11.04 -10.85
N MET A 102 17.54 10.08 -10.16
CA MET A 102 17.12 10.22 -8.78
C MET A 102 17.02 8.85 -8.09
N GLN A 103 17.70 8.72 -6.96
CA GLN A 103 17.58 7.62 -6.03
C GLN A 103 16.73 8.08 -4.84
N VAL A 104 15.69 7.31 -4.54
CA VAL A 104 14.85 7.47 -3.37
C VAL A 104 14.94 6.19 -2.57
N GLU A 105 15.41 6.31 -1.33
CA GLU A 105 15.34 5.25 -0.35
C GLU A 105 14.42 5.70 0.79
N GLU A 106 13.46 4.86 1.14
CA GLU A 106 12.50 5.09 2.21
C GLU A 106 12.58 3.96 3.21
N TRP A 107 12.49 4.30 4.49
CA TRP A 107 12.36 3.37 5.61
C TRP A 107 11.05 3.67 6.33
N VAL A 108 10.23 2.65 6.51
CA VAL A 108 9.00 2.71 7.30
C VAL A 108 9.12 1.69 8.43
N MET A 109 8.83 2.14 9.64
CA MET A 109 8.81 1.29 10.82
C MET A 109 7.47 1.43 11.52
N PHE A 110 6.80 0.31 11.78
CA PHE A 110 5.62 0.25 12.62
C PHE A 110 5.97 -0.46 13.92
N ARG A 111 5.66 0.16 15.07
CA ARG A 111 5.95 -0.39 16.39
C ARG A 111 4.74 -0.28 17.31
N HIS A 112 4.46 -1.35 18.03
CA HIS A 112 3.51 -1.34 19.13
C HIS A 112 3.94 -0.37 20.24
N THR A 113 3.00 0.40 20.78
CA THR A 113 3.22 1.28 21.95
C THR A 113 2.66 0.64 23.22
N PRO A 114 3.11 1.06 24.42
CA PRO A 114 2.56 0.57 25.69
C PRO A 114 1.04 0.77 25.82
N GLU A 115 0.48 1.79 25.17
CA GLU A 115 -0.94 2.12 25.18
C GLU A 115 -1.78 1.26 24.21
N GLY A 116 -1.19 0.20 23.63
CA GLY A 116 -1.87 -0.68 22.67
C GLY A 116 -2.04 -0.09 21.27
N LYS A 117 -1.39 1.05 20.99
CA LYS A 117 -1.42 1.77 19.71
C LYS A 117 -0.26 1.35 18.81
N THR A 118 -0.20 1.94 17.61
CA THR A 118 0.91 1.70 16.66
C THR A 118 1.55 3.01 16.23
N LEU A 119 2.84 3.19 16.53
CA LEU A 119 3.65 4.29 16.05
C LEU A 119 4.29 3.91 14.71
N GLN A 120 3.97 4.67 13.66
CA GLN A 120 4.68 4.64 12.40
C GLN A 120 5.75 5.73 12.38
N THR A 121 6.99 5.38 12.05
CA THR A 121 8.05 6.32 11.71
C THR A 121 8.46 6.10 10.27
N THR A 122 8.51 7.17 9.48
CA THR A 122 8.88 7.15 8.05
C THR A 122 10.05 8.08 7.82
N GLU A 123 11.11 7.57 7.22
CA GLU A 123 12.30 8.32 6.86
C GLU A 123 12.59 8.15 5.38
N ALA A 124 13.12 9.19 4.74
CA ALA A 124 13.54 9.08 3.35
C ALA A 124 14.83 9.84 3.06
N ARG A 125 15.62 9.27 2.15
CA ARG A 125 16.83 9.86 1.58
C ARG A 125 16.64 9.99 0.08
N ILE A 126 16.84 11.21 -0.41
CA ILE A 126 16.67 11.54 -1.82
C ILE A 126 17.98 12.11 -2.34
N ARG A 127 18.53 11.46 -3.36
CA ARG A 127 19.82 11.77 -3.97
C ARG A 127 19.66 11.84 -5.48
N SER A 128 20.35 12.79 -6.12
CA SER A 128 20.51 12.79 -7.57
C SER A 128 21.97 12.62 -7.96
N GLY A 129 22.24 11.73 -8.90
CA GLY A 129 23.56 11.53 -9.52
C GLY A 129 23.70 12.18 -10.89
N PHE A 130 22.74 13.01 -11.29
CA PHE A 130 22.58 13.44 -12.69
C PHE A 130 23.70 14.38 -13.16
N GLY A 131 24.31 15.16 -12.26
CA GLY A 131 25.36 16.13 -12.58
C GLY A 131 24.84 17.45 -13.15
N TRP A 132 25.74 18.29 -13.69
CA TRP A 132 25.41 19.50 -14.48
C TRP A 132 24.67 20.63 -13.74
N GLY A 133 24.89 20.77 -12.43
CA GLY A 133 24.25 21.83 -11.62
C GLY A 133 22.75 21.62 -11.34
N LEU A 134 22.12 20.58 -11.87
CA LEU A 134 20.70 20.29 -11.69
C LEU A 134 20.39 19.49 -10.42
N THR A 135 21.40 18.95 -9.74
CA THR A 135 21.26 18.09 -8.54
C THR A 135 20.27 18.68 -7.52
N LYS A 136 20.44 19.96 -7.13
CA LYS A 136 19.56 20.60 -6.13
C LYS A 136 18.11 20.68 -6.60
N LYS A 137 17.88 20.98 -7.88
CA LYS A 137 16.53 21.07 -8.49
C LYS A 137 15.83 19.71 -8.47
N ILE A 138 16.55 18.65 -8.84
CA ILE A 138 16.04 17.28 -8.87
C ILE A 138 15.74 16.80 -7.45
N GLU A 139 16.66 17.00 -6.51
CA GLU A 139 16.46 16.59 -5.13
C GLU A 139 15.29 17.34 -4.45
N ASN A 140 15.13 18.63 -4.71
CA ASN A 140 13.97 19.40 -4.21
C ASN A 140 12.66 18.89 -4.84
N HIS A 141 12.65 18.59 -6.14
CA HIS A 141 11.50 18.00 -6.81
C HIS A 141 11.12 16.65 -6.19
N GLY A 142 12.10 15.77 -5.97
CA GLY A 142 11.93 14.50 -5.30
C GLY A 142 11.35 14.65 -3.90
N LEU A 143 11.89 15.57 -3.09
CA LEU A 143 11.41 15.82 -1.73
C LEU A 143 9.95 16.29 -1.70
N ASN A 144 9.57 17.22 -2.58
CA ASN A 144 8.20 17.71 -2.66
C ASN A 144 7.23 16.60 -3.08
N ARG A 145 7.63 15.76 -4.04
CA ARG A 145 6.84 14.60 -4.46
C ARG A 145 6.73 13.56 -3.36
N PHE A 146 7.80 13.32 -2.62
CA PHE A 146 7.81 12.39 -1.50
C PHE A 146 6.83 12.83 -0.41
N LYS A 147 6.85 14.10 -0.01
CA LYS A 147 5.89 14.66 0.97
C LYS A 147 4.42 14.43 0.55
N ALA A 148 4.12 14.67 -0.73
CA ALA A 148 2.77 14.41 -1.27
C ALA A 148 2.41 12.92 -1.26
N ASN A 149 3.37 12.04 -1.54
CA ASN A 149 3.16 10.59 -1.57
C ASN A 149 2.96 9.99 -0.16
N VAL A 150 3.68 10.46 0.86
CA VAL A 150 3.53 9.96 2.24
C VAL A 150 2.09 10.15 2.74
N GLN A 151 1.49 11.31 2.47
CA GLN A 151 0.11 11.58 2.82
C GLN A 151 -0.86 10.58 2.15
N ARG A 152 -0.73 10.36 0.83
CA ARG A 152 -1.57 9.42 0.09
C ARG A 152 -1.36 7.98 0.53
N SER A 153 -0.12 7.61 0.85
CA SER A 153 0.21 6.28 1.40
C SER A 153 -0.55 6.02 2.69
N ARG A 154 -0.57 6.99 3.61
CA ARG A 154 -1.34 6.91 4.85
C ARG A 154 -2.84 6.78 4.59
N GLU A 155 -3.40 7.57 3.68
CA GLU A 155 -4.82 7.48 3.31
C GLU A 155 -5.19 6.09 2.76
N GLY A 156 -4.32 5.50 1.94
CA GLY A 156 -4.47 4.13 1.47
C GLY A 156 -4.45 3.09 2.59
N VAL A 157 -3.51 3.19 3.53
CA VAL A 157 -3.44 2.28 4.69
C VAL A 157 -4.66 2.45 5.59
N SER A 158 -5.08 3.67 5.90
CA SER A 158 -6.26 3.96 6.72
C SER A 158 -7.54 3.40 6.09
N LEU A 159 -7.66 3.46 4.76
CA LEU A 159 -8.78 2.85 4.04
C LEU A 159 -8.81 1.33 4.22
N ILE A 160 -7.69 0.64 4.02
CA ILE A 160 -7.63 -0.82 4.23
C ILE A 160 -7.88 -1.18 5.69
N LEU A 161 -7.33 -0.40 6.64
CA LEU A 161 -7.56 -0.58 8.06
C LEU A 161 -9.05 -0.49 8.41
N ASN A 162 -9.78 0.46 7.83
CA ASN A 162 -11.24 0.57 7.98
C ASN A 162 -11.99 -0.64 7.40
N LEU A 163 -11.57 -1.14 6.24
CA LEU A 163 -12.15 -2.35 5.65
C LEU A 163 -11.92 -3.58 6.55
N LEU A 164 -10.72 -3.73 7.10
CA LEU A 164 -10.39 -4.81 8.03
C LEU A 164 -11.22 -4.73 9.31
N ARG A 165 -11.46 -3.53 9.86
CA ARG A 165 -12.36 -3.33 11.01
C ARG A 165 -13.78 -3.78 10.68
N GLN A 166 -14.32 -3.35 9.54
CA GLN A 166 -15.67 -3.73 9.10
C GLN A 166 -15.81 -5.25 8.91
N SER A 167 -14.81 -5.90 8.32
CA SER A 167 -14.81 -7.36 8.13
C SER A 167 -14.80 -8.14 9.45
N ARG A 168 -14.25 -7.59 10.54
CA ARG A 168 -14.23 -8.26 11.85
C ARG A 168 -15.55 -8.12 12.59
N LEU A 169 -16.32 -7.08 12.31
CA LEU A 169 -17.66 -6.86 12.89
C LEU A 169 -18.72 -7.69 12.17
N GLN A 170 -18.51 -7.99 10.89
CA GLN A 170 -19.31 -8.95 10.15
C GLN A 170 -18.78 -10.35 10.49
N THR A 171 -19.38 -11.04 11.46
CA THR A 171 -19.13 -12.47 11.67
C THR A 171 -19.28 -13.15 10.31
N MET A 172 -18.20 -13.72 9.79
CA MET A 172 -18.23 -14.48 8.54
C MET A 172 -19.14 -15.68 8.76
N THR A 173 -20.44 -15.52 8.50
CA THR A 173 -21.33 -16.64 8.24
C THR A 173 -20.82 -17.26 6.94
N LEU A 174 -19.87 -18.19 7.06
CA LEU A 174 -19.56 -19.14 6.02
C LEU A 174 -20.89 -19.82 5.68
N GLY A 175 -21.55 -19.39 4.60
CA GLY A 175 -22.75 -20.00 4.04
C GLY A 175 -23.75 -20.53 5.07
N GLY A 176 -24.26 -19.67 5.96
CA GLY A 176 -25.35 -20.05 6.87
C GLY A 176 -26.52 -20.62 6.08
N ALA A 177 -26.99 -21.79 6.48
CA ALA A 177 -28.02 -22.62 5.84
C ALA A 177 -29.37 -21.92 5.58
N GLU A 178 -29.54 -20.65 5.97
CA GLU A 178 -30.75 -19.85 5.74
C GLU A 178 -30.97 -19.48 4.26
N SER A 179 -29.97 -19.66 3.41
CA SER A 179 -30.11 -19.44 1.95
C SER A 179 -30.80 -20.59 1.22
N LEU A 180 -30.96 -21.78 1.82
CA LEU A 180 -31.55 -22.94 1.15
C LEU A 180 -33.01 -23.20 1.57
N SER A 181 -33.43 -22.72 2.73
CA SER A 181 -34.82 -22.82 3.18
C SER A 181 -35.75 -21.83 2.47
N SER A 182 -35.25 -20.66 2.08
CA SER A 182 -36.05 -19.65 1.34
C SER A 182 -36.27 -19.98 -0.14
N VAL A 183 -35.60 -20.99 -0.69
CA VAL A 183 -35.72 -21.38 -2.12
C VAL A 183 -36.79 -22.46 -2.33
N LEU A 184 -37.24 -23.16 -1.29
CA LEU A 184 -38.19 -24.27 -1.44
C LEU A 184 -39.65 -23.95 -1.06
N GLU A 185 -39.95 -22.75 -0.56
CA GLU A 185 -41.32 -22.36 -0.22
C GLU A 185 -41.64 -20.93 -0.68
N SER A 186 -41.89 -20.74 -1.99
CA SER A 186 -42.93 -19.80 -2.48
C SER A 186 -42.98 -19.75 -4.03
N PRO A 187 -44.14 -19.96 -4.66
CA PRO A 187 -44.35 -19.73 -6.07
C PRO A 187 -44.88 -18.31 -6.27
N ASP A 188 -44.03 -17.29 -6.15
CA ASP A 188 -44.38 -15.95 -6.63
C ASP A 188 -43.18 -15.30 -7.29
N ARG A 189 -43.14 -15.44 -8.61
CA ARG A 189 -42.35 -14.58 -9.49
C ARG A 189 -43.09 -13.26 -9.58
N ASP A 190 -42.55 -12.23 -8.94
CA ASP A 190 -42.43 -10.86 -9.45
C ASP A 190 -42.24 -9.89 -8.28
N ASN A 191 -40.98 -9.73 -7.86
CA ASN A 191 -40.37 -8.48 -7.37
C ASN A 191 -39.05 -8.77 -6.66
N LEU A 192 -37.97 -8.92 -7.44
CA LEU A 192 -36.62 -8.80 -6.90
C LEU A 192 -35.98 -7.53 -7.45
N THR A 193 -36.47 -6.38 -6.96
CA THR A 193 -35.79 -5.10 -7.15
C THR A 193 -34.43 -5.15 -6.44
N SER A 194 -33.40 -4.96 -7.25
CA SER A 194 -31.98 -4.79 -6.94
C SER A 194 -31.67 -4.18 -5.55
N ARG A 195 -31.22 -5.00 -4.60
CA ARG A 195 -30.38 -4.51 -3.49
C ARG A 195 -28.96 -4.33 -4.02
N THR A 196 -28.69 -3.21 -4.68
CA THR A 196 -27.32 -2.78 -4.95
C THR A 196 -26.65 -2.46 -3.61
N SER A 197 -25.75 -3.33 -3.15
CA SER A 197 -24.86 -3.05 -2.04
C SER A 197 -23.99 -1.85 -2.40
N THR A 198 -24.31 -0.67 -1.86
CA THR A 198 -23.52 0.58 -1.99
C THR A 198 -22.40 0.67 -0.94
N GLY A 199 -21.92 -0.46 -0.44
CA GLY A 199 -20.91 -0.53 0.62
C GLY A 199 -19.48 -0.28 0.13
N ALA A 200 -18.57 0.02 1.07
CA ALA A 200 -17.13 0.16 0.80
C ALA A 200 -16.54 -1.07 0.08
N TRP A 201 -17.10 -2.25 0.32
CA TRP A 201 -16.78 -3.50 -0.38
C TRP A 201 -17.18 -3.53 -1.86
N ALA A 202 -18.26 -2.88 -2.25
CA ALA A 202 -18.64 -2.76 -3.65
C ALA A 202 -17.66 -1.84 -4.41
N ARG A 203 -17.19 -0.77 -3.76
CA ARG A 203 -16.11 0.08 -4.29
C ARG A 203 -14.79 -0.68 -4.40
N LEU A 204 -14.44 -1.52 -3.42
CA LEU A 204 -13.26 -2.40 -3.51
C LEU A 204 -13.33 -3.34 -4.73
N LYS A 205 -14.48 -3.98 -4.99
CA LYS A 205 -14.67 -4.84 -6.17
C LYS A 205 -14.39 -4.10 -7.48
N SER A 206 -14.76 -2.82 -7.57
CA SER A 206 -14.46 -2.00 -8.75
C SER A 206 -12.97 -1.71 -8.95
N TRP A 207 -12.14 -1.76 -7.89
CA TRP A 207 -10.69 -1.56 -8.00
C TRP A 207 -9.94 -2.82 -8.43
N ILE A 208 -10.51 -3.99 -8.17
CA ILE A 208 -9.90 -5.29 -8.48
C ILE A 208 -10.32 -5.76 -9.87
N SER A 209 -11.45 -5.28 -10.38
CA SER A 209 -11.97 -5.67 -11.69
C SER A 209 -11.12 -5.06 -12.81
N PRO A 210 -10.69 -5.85 -13.82
CA PRO A 210 -10.05 -5.29 -15.00
C PRO A 210 -11.02 -4.35 -15.74
N PRO A 211 -10.53 -3.31 -16.43
CA PRO A 211 -11.39 -2.49 -17.28
C PRO A 211 -12.03 -3.36 -18.36
N SER A 212 -13.32 -3.13 -18.63
CA SER A 212 -14.04 -3.82 -19.69
C SER A 212 -13.29 -3.65 -21.02
N PRO A 213 -13.10 -4.72 -21.81
CA PRO A 213 -12.54 -4.57 -23.15
C PRO A 213 -13.47 -3.67 -23.98
N THR A 214 -12.91 -2.60 -24.53
CA THR A 214 -13.54 -1.72 -25.52
C THR A 214 -13.49 -2.34 -26.91
#